data_AF-A0A957WP82-F1
#
_entry.id   AF-A0A957WP82-F1
#
_cell.length_a   1.000
_cell.length_b   1.000
_cell.length_c   1.000
_cell.angle_alpha   90.00
_cell.angle_beta   90.00
_cell.angle_gamma   90.00
#
_symmetry.space_group_name_H-M   'P 1'
#
loop_
_entity.id
_entity.type
_entity.pdbx_description
1 polymer ?
#
loop_
_entity_poly.entity_id
_entity_poly.type
_entity_poly.pdbx_seq_one_letter_code
_entity_poly.pdbx_strand_id
1 'polypeptide(L)'
;MLPMLMLEIMTYILALWLGLYLIGRDPAKPQLRYAGLGLAAYAVSLAATTLAAASPSTLAAVWLSRLHWSLLFTPAIFWLGAMIYLLPDEAPARDRLSRWWRIGGPALAMGLVVLGLTTSLIFEITPATARPGPAYPIFVVGLGLCLGGSVALIVRAYRAASIKLPLGLLLTAVIFFGLSLGLMLAPLDGLPRGWLVLGMSLDLAILGVVIAVLDAFAEGETLLPDFFRSLDGALLFVLI
;
A
#
# COMPACT_ATOMS: atom_id res chain seq x y z
N MET A 1 -24.34 -0.40 -10.08
CA MET A 1 -23.28 0.60 -10.33
C MET A 1 -23.04 1.50 -9.12
N LEU A 2 -24.06 2.15 -8.56
CA LEU A 2 -23.94 2.98 -7.34
C LEU A 2 -23.22 2.32 -6.14
N PRO A 3 -23.50 1.06 -5.73
CA PRO A 3 -22.86 0.48 -4.54
C PRO A 3 -21.35 0.26 -4.72
N MET A 4 -20.91 -0.10 -5.94
CA MET A 4 -19.49 -0.29 -6.25
C MET A 4 -18.74 1.03 -6.21
N LEU A 5 -19.31 2.07 -6.82
CA LEU A 5 -18.73 3.41 -6.83
C LEU A 5 -18.60 3.99 -5.41
N MET A 6 -19.64 3.83 -4.58
CA MET A 6 -19.60 4.25 -3.18
C MET A 6 -18.48 3.54 -2.42
N LEU A 7 -18.35 2.22 -2.60
CA LEU A 7 -17.29 1.44 -1.96
C LEU A 7 -15.91 1.96 -2.38
N GLU A 8 -15.66 2.15 -3.68
CA GLU A 8 -14.37 2.66 -4.19
C GLU A 8 -14.03 4.06 -3.64
N ILE A 9 -15.02 4.96 -3.56
CA ILE A 9 -14.85 6.31 -2.99
C ILE A 9 -14.51 6.20 -1.51
N MET A 10 -15.21 5.36 -0.75
CA MET A 10 -14.93 5.15 0.67
C MET A 10 -13.53 4.58 0.89
N THR A 11 -13.14 3.57 0.10
CA THR A 11 -11.78 2.98 0.16
C THR A 11 -10.72 4.01 -0.19
N TYR A 12 -10.97 4.83 -1.22
CA TYR A 12 -10.09 5.93 -1.62
C TYR A 12 -9.90 6.94 -0.49
N ILE A 13 -10.99 7.42 0.11
CA ILE A 13 -10.94 8.40 1.22
C ILE A 13 -10.17 7.81 2.39
N LEU A 14 -10.49 6.57 2.79
CA LEU A 14 -9.84 5.89 3.90
C LEU A 14 -8.33 5.72 3.64
N ALA A 15 -7.95 5.25 2.46
CA ALA A 15 -6.55 5.04 2.08
C ALA A 15 -5.79 6.37 2.02
N LEU A 16 -6.37 7.41 1.42
CA LEU A 16 -5.74 8.71 1.29
C LEU A 16 -5.56 9.39 2.65
N TRP A 17 -6.62 9.43 3.45
CA TRP A 17 -6.58 10.02 4.78
C TRP A 17 -5.56 9.30 5.67
N LEU A 18 -5.63 7.97 5.76
CA LEU A 18 -4.69 7.21 6.56
C LEU A 18 -3.26 7.40 6.04
N GLY A 19 -3.06 7.40 4.72
CA GLY A 19 -1.76 7.63 4.11
C GLY A 19 -1.14 8.98 4.47
N LEU A 20 -1.92 10.06 4.33
CA LEU A 20 -1.49 11.42 4.68
C LEU A 20 -1.27 11.57 6.19
N TYR A 21 -2.16 10.98 7.02
CA TYR A 21 -2.00 10.95 8.46
C TYR A 21 -0.66 10.31 8.87
N LEU A 22 -0.33 9.15 8.33
CA LEU A 22 0.94 8.47 8.65
C LEU A 22 2.18 9.23 8.18
N ILE A 23 2.10 9.88 7.01
CA ILE A 23 3.21 10.72 6.51
C ILE A 23 3.42 11.95 7.40
N GLY A 24 2.32 12.57 7.84
CA GLY A 24 2.35 13.80 8.64
C GLY A 24 2.61 13.58 10.13
N ARG A 25 2.29 12.39 10.67
CA ARG A 25 2.37 12.09 12.11
C ARG A 25 3.78 12.28 12.66
N ASP A 26 4.75 11.61 12.05
CA ASP A 26 6.17 11.75 12.42
C ASP A 26 7.07 11.49 11.20
N PRO A 27 7.59 12.56 10.55
CA PRO A 27 8.49 12.45 9.40
C PRO A 27 9.84 11.79 9.73
N ALA A 28 10.20 11.71 11.01
CA ALA A 28 11.44 11.07 11.45
C ALA A 28 11.31 9.53 11.47
N LYS A 29 10.09 8.98 11.62
CA LYS A 29 9.82 7.53 11.61
C LYS A 29 9.67 7.01 10.16
N PRO A 30 10.68 6.33 9.57
CA PRO A 30 10.62 5.93 8.16
C PRO A 30 9.54 4.87 7.90
N GLN A 31 9.24 4.03 8.88
CA GLN A 31 8.16 3.04 8.83
C GLN A 31 6.82 3.69 8.47
N LEU A 32 6.43 4.77 9.17
CA LEU A 32 5.16 5.46 8.96
C LEU A 32 5.12 6.13 7.59
N ARG A 33 6.25 6.72 7.17
CA ARG A 33 6.38 7.32 5.83
C ARG A 33 6.20 6.29 4.72
N TYR A 34 6.85 5.15 4.82
CA TYR A 34 6.71 4.08 3.82
C TYR A 34 5.31 3.49 3.82
N ALA A 35 4.71 3.25 4.99
CA ALA A 35 3.33 2.82 5.10
C ALA A 35 2.38 3.81 4.41
N GLY A 36 2.53 5.10 4.73
CA GLY A 36 1.69 6.16 4.20
C GLY A 36 1.90 6.43 2.70
N LEU A 37 3.13 6.34 2.19
CA LEU A 37 3.40 6.45 0.76
C LEU A 37 2.76 5.30 -0.03
N GLY A 38 2.77 4.08 0.51
CA GLY A 38 2.08 2.95 -0.10
C GLY A 38 0.56 3.16 -0.14
N LEU A 39 -0.03 3.70 0.94
CA LEU A 39 -1.45 4.04 1.02
C LEU A 39 -1.83 5.18 0.05
N ALA A 40 -1.02 6.22 -0.03
CA ALA A 40 -1.23 7.32 -0.96
C ALA A 40 -1.14 6.84 -2.42
N ALA A 41 -0.16 5.99 -2.75
CA ALA A 41 -0.06 5.38 -4.07
C ALA A 41 -1.29 4.51 -4.41
N TYR A 42 -1.78 3.75 -3.44
CA TYR A 42 -3.02 2.98 -3.60
C TYR A 42 -4.24 3.87 -3.83
N ALA A 43 -4.38 4.95 -3.06
CA ALA A 43 -5.45 5.93 -3.24
C ALA A 43 -5.41 6.56 -4.64
N VAL A 44 -4.23 6.98 -5.13
CA VAL A 44 -4.08 7.51 -6.50
C VAL A 44 -4.44 6.46 -7.55
N SER A 45 -4.05 5.19 -7.34
CA SER A 45 -4.44 4.10 -8.22
C SER A 45 -5.96 3.89 -8.27
N LEU A 46 -6.64 3.93 -7.12
CA LEU A 46 -8.11 3.86 -7.04
C LEU A 46 -8.78 5.04 -7.74
N ALA A 47 -8.34 6.27 -7.46
CA ALA A 47 -8.87 7.47 -8.12
C ALA A 47 -8.70 7.37 -9.64
N ALA A 48 -7.55 6.91 -10.12
CA ALA A 48 -7.29 6.74 -11.55
C ALA A 48 -8.27 5.75 -12.20
N THR A 49 -8.55 4.59 -11.59
CA THR A 49 -9.53 3.65 -12.16
C THR A 49 -10.97 4.18 -12.13
N THR A 50 -11.38 4.83 -11.05
CA THR A 50 -12.73 5.40 -10.94
C THR A 50 -12.92 6.55 -11.95
N LEU A 51 -11.94 7.42 -12.11
CA LEU A 51 -11.97 8.51 -13.09
C LEU A 51 -11.90 8.00 -14.53
N ALA A 52 -11.14 6.93 -14.80
CA ALA A 52 -11.09 6.32 -16.13
C ALA A 52 -12.48 5.82 -16.56
N ALA A 53 -13.20 5.17 -15.65
CA ALA A 53 -14.55 4.65 -15.89
C ALA A 53 -15.60 5.74 -16.10
N ALA A 54 -15.41 6.92 -15.50
CA ALA A 54 -16.31 8.06 -15.63
C ALA A 54 -15.93 9.03 -16.78
N SER A 55 -14.80 8.81 -17.45
CA SER A 55 -14.27 9.77 -18.42
C SER A 55 -15.02 9.73 -19.76
N PRO A 56 -15.48 10.88 -20.29
CA PRO A 56 -16.07 10.95 -21.61
C PRO A 56 -15.02 10.92 -22.74
N SER A 57 -13.74 11.13 -22.42
CA SER A 57 -12.65 11.16 -23.39
C SER A 57 -11.90 9.83 -23.41
N THR A 58 -11.89 9.15 -24.55
CA THR A 58 -11.17 7.88 -24.72
C THR A 58 -9.68 8.01 -24.42
N LEU A 59 -9.05 9.13 -24.83
CA LEU A 59 -7.64 9.37 -24.57
C LEU A 59 -7.37 9.49 -23.06
N ALA A 60 -8.20 10.23 -22.34
CA ALA A 60 -8.07 10.40 -20.90
C ALA A 60 -8.30 9.08 -20.16
N ALA A 61 -9.31 8.29 -20.56
CA ALA A 61 -9.58 6.97 -19.99
C ALA A 61 -8.38 6.01 -20.14
N VAL A 62 -7.73 6.01 -21.31
CA VAL A 62 -6.52 5.20 -21.55
C VAL A 62 -5.36 5.64 -20.67
N TRP A 63 -5.10 6.93 -20.55
CA TRP A 63 -4.02 7.44 -19.69
C TRP A 63 -4.25 7.14 -18.21
N LEU A 64 -5.47 7.35 -17.72
CA LEU A 64 -5.86 7.03 -16.35
C LEU A 64 -5.75 5.52 -16.08
N SER A 65 -6.12 4.68 -17.06
CA SER A 65 -5.91 3.24 -16.97
C SER A 65 -4.41 2.91 -16.88
N ARG A 66 -3.57 3.50 -17.74
CA ARG A 66 -2.11 3.32 -17.65
C ARG A 66 -1.56 3.69 -16.28
N LEU A 67 -2.02 4.80 -15.72
CA LEU A 67 -1.63 5.25 -14.38
C LEU A 67 -2.06 4.26 -13.30
N HIS A 68 -3.34 3.86 -13.29
CA HIS A 68 -3.90 2.88 -12.35
C HIS A 68 -3.06 1.59 -12.30
N TRP A 69 -2.85 0.98 -13.47
CA TRP A 69 -2.13 -0.29 -13.60
C TRP A 69 -0.66 -0.15 -13.20
N SER A 70 0.00 0.93 -13.61
CA SER A 70 1.41 1.21 -13.27
C SER A 70 1.63 1.37 -11.77
N LEU A 71 0.63 1.83 -11.03
CA LEU A 71 0.69 1.99 -9.58
C LEU A 71 0.37 0.71 -8.79
N LEU A 72 -0.05 -0.40 -9.41
CA LEU A 72 -0.44 -1.61 -8.67
C LEU A 72 0.70 -2.24 -7.85
N PHE A 73 1.95 -2.10 -8.31
CA PHE A 73 3.12 -2.61 -7.58
C PHE A 73 3.73 -1.60 -6.60
N THR A 74 3.36 -0.33 -6.71
CA THR A 74 3.96 0.74 -5.93
C THR A 74 3.70 0.60 -4.42
N PRO A 75 2.47 0.30 -3.96
CA PRO A 75 2.21 0.03 -2.55
C PRO A 75 3.08 -1.09 -1.98
N ALA A 76 3.21 -2.21 -2.71
CA ALA A 76 4.01 -3.36 -2.30
C ALA A 76 5.48 -2.99 -2.05
N ILE A 77 6.08 -2.14 -2.89
CA ILE A 77 7.46 -1.68 -2.73
C ILE A 77 7.62 -0.81 -1.49
N PHE A 78 6.69 0.12 -1.26
CA PHE A 78 6.74 0.97 -0.09
C PHE A 78 6.48 0.18 1.19
N TRP A 79 5.50 -0.72 1.20
CA TRP A 79 5.21 -1.57 2.36
C TRP A 79 6.31 -2.56 2.66
N LEU A 80 7.03 -3.06 1.64
CA LEU A 80 8.28 -3.80 1.87
C LEU A 80 9.31 -2.94 2.62
N GLY A 81 9.40 -1.66 2.29
CA GLY A 81 10.18 -0.68 3.05
C GLY A 81 9.71 -0.55 4.49
N ALA A 82 8.41 -0.39 4.72
CA ALA A 82 7.84 -0.32 6.07
C ALA A 82 8.18 -1.58 6.89
N MET A 83 8.10 -2.77 6.28
CA MET A 83 8.45 -4.04 6.92
C MET A 83 9.93 -4.18 7.28
N ILE A 84 10.85 -3.62 6.48
CA ILE A 84 12.28 -3.57 6.84
C ILE A 84 12.47 -2.81 8.17
N TYR A 85 11.72 -1.74 8.39
CA TYR A 85 11.79 -0.96 9.63
C TYR A 85 11.06 -1.62 10.81
N LEU A 86 10.27 -2.68 10.59
CA LEU A 86 9.69 -3.53 11.64
C LEU A 86 10.70 -4.54 12.21
N LEU A 87 11.87 -4.70 11.60
CA LEU A 87 12.93 -5.53 12.19
C LEU A 87 13.39 -4.92 13.53
N PRO A 88 13.83 -5.76 14.49
CA PRO A 88 14.36 -5.27 15.76
C PRO A 88 15.65 -4.47 15.52
N ASP A 89 15.91 -3.48 16.38
CA ASP A 89 17.04 -2.55 16.23
C ASP A 89 18.39 -3.28 16.23
N GLU A 90 18.49 -4.40 16.95
CA GLU A 90 19.70 -5.21 17.08
C GLU A 90 19.98 -6.09 15.85
N ALA A 91 19.04 -6.19 14.90
CA ALA A 91 19.21 -7.06 13.74
C ALA A 91 20.17 -6.43 12.72
N PRO A 92 21.33 -7.05 12.41
CA PRO A 92 22.30 -6.49 11.46
C PRO A 92 21.73 -6.36 10.03
N ALA A 93 20.74 -7.18 9.70
CA ALA A 93 20.03 -7.09 8.43
C ALA A 93 19.26 -5.77 8.27
N ARG A 94 18.73 -5.20 9.35
CA ARG A 94 17.94 -3.97 9.34
C ARG A 94 18.76 -2.78 8.84
N ASP A 95 19.96 -2.58 9.40
CA ASP A 95 20.82 -1.45 9.03
C ASP A 95 21.31 -1.52 7.59
N ARG A 96 21.59 -2.73 7.10
CA ARG A 96 22.00 -2.92 5.71
C ARG A 96 20.80 -2.66 4.80
N LEU A 97 19.69 -3.35 5.02
CA LEU A 97 18.51 -3.26 4.16
C LEU A 97 17.94 -1.84 4.14
N SER A 98 17.79 -1.18 5.29
CA SER A 98 17.25 0.18 5.38
C SER A 98 18.09 1.20 4.60
N ARG A 99 19.42 1.12 4.66
CA ARG A 99 20.33 1.99 3.90
C ARG A 99 20.13 1.85 2.39
N TRP A 100 20.07 0.61 1.90
CA TRP A 100 19.81 0.34 0.49
C TRP A 100 18.40 0.75 0.10
N TRP A 101 17.40 0.47 0.93
CA TRP A 101 16.00 0.73 0.63
C TRP A 101 15.64 2.21 0.62
N ARG A 102 16.37 3.04 1.37
CA ARG A 102 16.18 4.49 1.39
C ARG A 102 16.22 5.12 0.00
N ILE A 103 17.09 4.61 -0.87
CA ILE A 103 17.24 5.08 -2.25
C ILE A 103 16.65 4.05 -3.22
N GLY A 104 16.96 2.78 -3.02
CA GLY A 104 16.55 1.68 -3.90
C GLY A 104 15.04 1.47 -3.95
N GLY A 105 14.32 1.63 -2.83
CA GLY A 105 12.87 1.48 -2.78
C GLY A 105 12.15 2.51 -3.66
N PRO A 106 12.33 3.83 -3.41
CA PRO A 106 11.75 4.87 -4.26
C PRO A 106 12.20 4.79 -5.72
N ALA A 107 13.48 4.49 -5.98
CA ALA A 107 13.99 4.33 -7.35
C ALA A 107 13.33 3.15 -8.06
N LEU A 108 13.15 2.01 -7.38
CA LEU A 108 12.45 0.85 -7.92
C LEU A 108 10.97 1.15 -8.19
N ALA A 109 10.29 1.82 -7.25
CA ALA A 109 8.90 2.24 -7.42
C ALA A 109 8.74 3.16 -8.64
N MET A 110 9.60 4.17 -8.77
CA MET A 110 9.62 5.06 -9.93
C MET A 110 9.92 4.29 -11.21
N GLY A 111 10.92 3.40 -11.19
CA GLY A 111 11.30 2.57 -12.33
C GLY A 111 10.14 1.70 -12.83
N LEU A 112 9.39 1.05 -11.93
CA LEU A 112 8.23 0.24 -12.32
C LEU A 112 7.08 1.10 -12.86
N VAL A 113 6.85 2.28 -12.28
CA VAL A 113 5.83 3.22 -12.79
C VAL A 113 6.19 3.66 -14.21
N VAL A 114 7.43 4.12 -14.43
CA VAL A 114 7.91 4.51 -15.76
C VAL A 114 7.81 3.34 -16.74
N LEU A 115 8.24 2.14 -16.33
CA LEU A 115 8.18 0.94 -17.16
C LEU A 115 6.74 0.56 -17.53
N GLY A 116 5.79 0.63 -16.59
CA GLY A 116 4.37 0.36 -16.83
C GLY A 116 3.68 1.43 -17.70
N LEU A 117 4.10 2.68 -17.59
CA LEU A 117 3.57 3.77 -18.41
C LEU A 117 4.06 3.70 -19.87
N THR A 118 5.32 3.30 -20.07
CA THR A 118 6.01 3.40 -21.37
C THR A 118 6.07 2.09 -22.16
N THR A 119 5.89 0.94 -21.52
CA THR A 119 6.03 -0.38 -22.16
C THR A 119 4.82 -1.27 -21.92
N SER A 120 4.67 -2.30 -22.76
CA SER A 120 3.67 -3.36 -22.57
C SER A 120 4.22 -4.59 -21.80
N LEU A 121 5.45 -4.51 -21.28
CA LEU A 121 6.14 -5.64 -20.67
C LEU A 121 5.41 -6.16 -19.43
N ILE A 122 4.97 -5.23 -18.58
CA ILE A 122 4.27 -5.53 -17.33
C ILE A 122 2.76 -5.53 -17.53
N PHE A 123 2.24 -4.59 -18.34
CA PHE A 123 0.81 -4.38 -18.54
C PHE A 123 0.52 -4.11 -20.01
N GLU A 124 -0.38 -4.89 -20.59
CA GLU A 124 -0.84 -4.67 -21.96
C GLU A 124 -2.16 -3.89 -21.91
N ILE A 125 -2.08 -2.60 -22.21
CA ILE A 125 -3.19 -1.66 -22.12
C ILE A 125 -3.53 -1.15 -23.52
N THR A 126 -4.72 -1.51 -23.98
CA THR A 126 -5.31 -1.05 -25.24
C THR A 126 -6.59 -0.25 -24.93
N PRO A 127 -7.13 0.50 -25.90
CA PRO A 127 -8.42 1.20 -25.70
C PRO A 127 -9.58 0.26 -25.37
N ALA A 128 -9.50 -1.02 -25.76
CA ALA A 128 -10.56 -2.00 -25.54
C ALA A 128 -10.36 -2.82 -24.27
N THR A 129 -9.13 -3.15 -23.92
CA THR A 129 -8.81 -4.07 -22.81
C THR A 129 -7.52 -3.70 -22.12
N ALA A 130 -7.46 -3.92 -20.80
CA ALA A 130 -6.24 -3.89 -20.02
C ALA A 130 -6.02 -5.27 -19.39
N ARG A 131 -4.84 -5.85 -19.60
CA ARG A 131 -4.48 -7.19 -19.11
C ARG A 131 -3.02 -7.25 -18.65
N PRO A 132 -2.67 -8.22 -17.79
CA PRO A 132 -1.27 -8.50 -17.46
C PRO A 132 -0.40 -8.74 -18.71
N GLY A 133 0.78 -8.12 -18.76
CA GLY A 133 1.78 -8.35 -19.80
C GLY A 133 2.64 -9.60 -19.53
N PRO A 134 3.53 -9.96 -20.45
CA PRO A 134 4.30 -11.21 -20.38
C PRO A 134 5.24 -11.31 -19.18
N ALA A 135 5.78 -10.18 -18.68
CA ALA A 135 6.65 -10.17 -17.50
C ALA A 135 5.90 -10.02 -16.17
N TYR A 136 4.58 -9.79 -16.19
CA TYR A 136 3.79 -9.60 -14.98
C TYR A 136 3.98 -10.68 -13.92
N PRO A 137 3.97 -11.99 -14.25
CA PRO A 137 4.14 -13.05 -13.25
C PRO A 137 5.50 -12.98 -12.55
N ILE A 138 6.55 -12.52 -13.24
CA ILE A 138 7.89 -12.38 -12.66
C ILE A 138 7.88 -11.32 -11.56
N PHE A 139 7.22 -10.18 -11.79
CA PHE A 139 7.07 -9.15 -10.78
C PHE A 139 6.18 -9.60 -9.62
N VAL A 140 5.09 -10.31 -9.92
CA VAL A 140 4.20 -10.85 -8.89
C VAL A 140 4.92 -11.82 -7.97
N VAL A 141 5.61 -12.80 -8.53
CA VAL A 141 6.37 -13.80 -7.78
C VAL A 141 7.55 -13.15 -7.07
N GLY A 142 8.33 -12.31 -7.74
CA GLY A 142 9.50 -11.65 -7.18
C GLY A 142 9.17 -10.78 -5.97
N LEU A 143 8.20 -9.86 -6.12
CA LEU A 143 7.77 -9.00 -5.01
C LEU A 143 7.04 -9.81 -3.92
N GLY A 144 6.24 -10.81 -4.29
CA GLY A 144 5.56 -11.69 -3.33
C GLY A 144 6.56 -12.47 -2.46
N LEU A 145 7.62 -13.02 -3.06
CA LEU A 145 8.70 -13.69 -2.33
C LEU A 145 9.47 -12.72 -1.44
N CYS A 146 9.74 -11.48 -1.89
CA CYS A 146 10.38 -10.47 -1.07
C CYS A 146 9.52 -10.10 0.16
N LEU A 147 8.21 -9.91 -0.02
CA LEU A 147 7.30 -9.57 1.08
C LEU A 147 7.13 -10.75 2.05
N GLY A 148 6.88 -11.96 1.56
CA GLY A 148 6.80 -13.16 2.40
C GLY A 148 8.13 -13.45 3.12
N GLY A 149 9.24 -13.25 2.42
CA GLY A 149 10.58 -13.31 2.98
C GLY A 149 10.81 -12.30 4.10
N SER A 150 10.27 -11.07 3.97
CA SER A 150 10.31 -10.06 5.03
C SER A 150 9.49 -10.46 6.26
N VAL A 151 8.30 -11.04 6.11
CA VAL A 151 7.55 -11.59 7.26
C VAL A 151 8.38 -12.67 7.97
N ALA A 152 8.92 -13.62 7.21
CA ALA A 152 9.75 -14.69 7.76
C ALA A 152 11.00 -14.14 8.46
N LEU A 153 11.64 -13.11 7.88
CA LEU A 153 12.81 -12.47 8.44
C LEU A 153 12.50 -11.75 9.75
N ILE A 154 11.37 -11.02 9.82
CA ILE A 154 10.90 -10.38 11.07
C ILE A 154 10.71 -11.44 12.15
N VAL A 155 9.92 -12.49 11.88
CA VAL A 155 9.66 -13.55 12.86
C VAL A 155 10.97 -14.22 13.31
N ARG A 156 11.88 -14.51 12.38
CA ARG A 156 13.17 -15.13 12.69
C ARG A 156 14.07 -14.20 13.51
N ALA A 157 14.11 -12.91 13.20
CA ALA A 157 14.95 -11.94 13.90
C ALA A 157 14.52 -11.78 15.37
N TYR A 158 13.22 -11.64 15.62
CA TYR A 158 12.70 -11.56 17.00
C TYR A 158 12.96 -12.84 17.79
N ARG A 159 12.78 -14.01 17.17
CA ARG A 159 13.12 -15.31 17.80
C ARG A 159 14.61 -15.43 18.13
N ALA A 160 15.48 -15.04 17.19
CA ALA A 160 16.93 -15.12 17.38
C ALA A 160 17.43 -14.17 18.48
N ALA A 161 16.83 -13.00 18.60
CA ALA A 161 17.12 -12.04 19.66
C ALA A 161 16.50 -12.44 21.02
N SER A 162 15.70 -13.51 21.09
CA SER A 162 14.91 -13.89 22.27
C SER A 162 13.99 -12.77 22.78
N ILE A 163 13.54 -11.89 21.86
CA ILE A 163 12.63 -10.78 22.14
C ILE A 163 11.20 -11.23 21.82
N LYS A 164 10.23 -10.84 22.66
CA LYS A 164 8.82 -11.07 22.36
C LYS A 164 8.40 -10.23 21.15
N LEU A 165 7.92 -10.90 20.09
CA LEU A 165 7.34 -10.24 18.93
C LEU A 165 5.95 -9.68 19.30
N PRO A 166 5.75 -8.35 19.31
CA PRO A 166 4.44 -7.79 19.60
C PRO A 166 3.42 -8.21 18.54
N LEU A 167 2.23 -8.65 18.96
CA LEU A 167 1.18 -9.10 18.04
C LEU A 167 0.83 -8.04 17.00
N GLY A 168 0.73 -6.77 17.40
CA GLY A 168 0.43 -5.67 16.47
C GLY A 168 1.48 -5.50 15.37
N LEU A 169 2.75 -5.75 15.66
CA LEU A 169 3.82 -5.67 14.67
C LEU A 169 3.74 -6.82 13.65
N LEU A 170 3.46 -8.03 14.12
CA LEU A 170 3.19 -9.18 13.25
C LEU A 170 1.94 -8.95 12.40
N LEU A 171 0.85 -8.45 12.99
CA LEU A 171 -0.38 -8.12 12.26
C LEU A 171 -0.12 -7.07 11.18
N THR A 172 0.63 -6.01 11.50
CA THR A 172 1.02 -4.98 10.52
C THR A 172 1.77 -5.60 9.35
N ALA A 173 2.76 -6.46 9.62
CA ALA A 173 3.53 -7.13 8.58
C ALA A 173 2.67 -8.06 7.70
N VAL A 174 1.76 -8.82 8.31
CA VAL A 174 0.85 -9.73 7.60
C VAL A 174 -0.17 -8.96 6.78
N ILE A 175 -0.71 -7.85 7.30
CA ILE A 175 -1.65 -6.99 6.56
C ILE A 175 -0.96 -6.35 5.36
N PHE A 176 0.26 -5.84 5.51
CA PHE A 176 1.03 -5.32 4.38
C PHE A 176 1.29 -6.38 3.31
N PHE A 177 1.63 -7.60 3.73
CA PHE A 177 1.78 -8.72 2.80
C PHE A 177 0.46 -9.06 2.09
N GLY A 178 -0.63 -9.20 2.84
CA GLY A 178 -1.97 -9.52 2.34
C GLY A 178 -2.49 -8.47 1.36
N LEU A 179 -2.43 -7.19 1.73
CA LEU A 179 -2.81 -6.07 0.86
C LEU A 179 -1.99 -6.05 -0.42
N SER A 180 -0.67 -6.22 -0.32
CA SER A 180 0.21 -6.27 -1.50
C SER A 180 -0.19 -7.41 -2.44
N LEU A 181 -0.37 -8.60 -1.89
CA LEU A 181 -0.74 -9.78 -2.66
C LEU A 181 -2.13 -9.61 -3.29
N GLY A 182 -3.10 -9.05 -2.55
CA GLY A 182 -4.42 -8.73 -3.07
C GLY A 182 -4.36 -7.79 -4.27
N LEU A 183 -3.57 -6.71 -4.20
CA LEU A 183 -3.38 -5.77 -5.31
C LEU A 183 -2.71 -6.42 -6.53
N MET A 184 -1.71 -7.25 -6.27
CA MET A 184 -0.94 -7.95 -7.29
C MET A 184 -1.66 -9.15 -7.89
N LEU A 185 -2.77 -9.61 -7.30
CA LEU A 185 -3.60 -10.67 -7.86
C LEU A 185 -4.92 -10.13 -8.42
N ALA A 186 -5.29 -8.88 -8.12
CA ALA A 186 -6.53 -8.26 -8.58
C ALA A 186 -6.72 -8.32 -10.11
N PRO A 187 -5.67 -8.16 -10.95
CA PRO A 187 -5.79 -8.31 -12.40
C PRO A 187 -6.02 -9.72 -12.95
N LEU A 188 -6.01 -10.77 -12.12
CA LEU A 188 -6.05 -12.17 -12.58
C LEU A 188 -7.47 -12.76 -12.68
N ASP A 189 -8.51 -11.93 -12.61
CA ASP A 189 -9.94 -12.29 -12.75
C ASP A 189 -10.46 -13.42 -11.83
N GLY A 190 -9.69 -13.84 -10.81
CA GLY A 190 -10.03 -14.95 -9.93
C GLY A 190 -11.10 -14.63 -8.86
N LEU A 191 -11.35 -13.35 -8.59
CA LEU A 191 -12.31 -12.87 -7.59
C LEU A 191 -13.10 -11.67 -8.12
N PRO A 192 -14.40 -11.53 -7.75
CA PRO A 192 -15.16 -10.36 -8.16
C PRO A 192 -14.57 -9.08 -7.53
N ARG A 193 -14.38 -8.04 -8.34
CA ARG A 193 -13.76 -6.76 -7.94
C ARG A 193 -14.30 -6.19 -6.63
N GLY A 194 -15.62 -6.27 -6.41
CA GLY A 194 -16.25 -5.78 -5.18
C GLY A 194 -15.74 -6.47 -3.90
N TRP A 195 -15.47 -7.78 -3.96
CA TRP A 195 -14.92 -8.53 -2.83
C TRP A 195 -13.47 -8.15 -2.54
N LEU A 196 -12.68 -7.90 -3.60
CA LEU A 196 -11.30 -7.45 -3.45
C LEU A 196 -11.25 -6.07 -2.79
N VAL A 197 -12.04 -5.11 -3.28
CA VAL A 197 -12.08 -3.75 -2.71
C VAL A 197 -12.62 -3.76 -1.28
N LEU A 198 -13.64 -4.58 -0.98
CA LEU A 198 -14.17 -4.74 0.37
C LEU A 198 -13.12 -5.33 1.33
N GLY A 199 -12.43 -6.39 0.90
CA GLY A 199 -11.34 -6.99 1.68
C GLY A 199 -10.21 -6.00 1.95
N MET A 200 -9.78 -5.26 0.93
CA MET A 200 -8.78 -4.20 1.10
C MET A 200 -9.26 -3.10 2.06
N SER A 201 -10.54 -2.72 2.00
CA SER A 201 -11.11 -1.72 2.92
C SER A 201 -11.09 -2.20 4.37
N LEU A 202 -11.39 -3.48 4.60
CA LEU A 202 -11.31 -4.09 5.92
C LEU A 202 -9.87 -4.13 6.43
N ASP A 203 -8.93 -4.57 5.59
CA ASP A 203 -7.50 -4.59 5.91
C ASP A 203 -6.98 -3.19 6.27
N LEU A 204 -7.41 -2.16 5.54
CA LEU A 204 -7.07 -0.76 5.84
C LEU A 204 -7.63 -0.28 7.17
N ALA A 205 -8.88 -0.62 7.49
CA ALA A 205 -9.48 -0.27 8.77
C ALA A 205 -8.74 -0.94 9.93
N ILE A 206 -8.42 -2.24 9.79
CA ILE A 206 -7.65 -2.98 10.79
C ILE A 206 -6.25 -2.38 10.92
N LEU A 207 -5.57 -2.09 9.81
CA LEU A 207 -4.26 -1.46 9.81
C LEU A 207 -4.27 -0.11 10.56
N GLY A 208 -5.25 0.74 10.28
CA GLY A 208 -5.42 2.03 10.96
C GLY A 208 -5.56 1.86 12.48
N VAL A 209 -6.41 0.92 12.92
CA VAL A 209 -6.57 0.60 14.35
C VAL A 209 -5.27 0.06 14.95
N VAL A 210 -4.60 -0.88 14.29
CA VAL A 210 -3.35 -1.47 14.78
C VAL A 210 -2.27 -0.40 14.94
N ILE A 211 -2.11 0.50 13.96
CA ILE A 211 -1.13 1.57 14.04
C ILE A 211 -1.48 2.54 15.16
N ALA A 212 -2.74 2.97 15.27
CA ALA A 212 -3.17 3.87 16.34
C ALA A 212 -2.92 3.29 17.74
N VAL A 213 -3.16 1.99 17.92
CA VAL A 213 -2.90 1.30 19.19
C VAL A 213 -1.40 1.18 19.46
N LEU A 214 -0.61 0.77 18.47
CA LEU A 214 0.85 0.62 18.61
C LEU A 214 1.53 1.95 18.94
N ASP A 215 1.14 3.03 18.26
CA ASP A 215 1.71 4.35 18.51
C ASP A 215 1.31 4.86 19.90
N ALA A 216 0.10 4.54 20.39
CA ALA A 216 -0.37 5.02 21.70
C ALA A 216 0.43 4.39 22.84
N PHE A 217 0.78 3.11 22.69
CA PHE A 217 1.66 2.44 23.63
C PHE A 217 3.11 2.94 23.56
N ALA A 218 3.58 3.34 22.38
CA ALA A 218 4.94 3.83 22.21
C ALA A 218 5.14 5.24 22.79
N GLU A 219 4.14 6.10 22.71
CA GLU A 219 4.24 7.51 23.12
C GLU A 219 3.60 7.81 24.48
N GLY A 220 2.85 6.87 25.08
CA GLY A 220 2.31 7.00 26.44
C GLY A 220 1.14 7.99 26.57
N GLU A 221 0.58 8.45 25.45
CA GLU A 221 -0.52 9.42 25.41
C GLU A 221 -1.81 8.87 24.76
N THR A 222 -2.94 9.54 25.01
CA THR A 222 -4.24 9.23 24.40
C THR A 222 -4.29 9.70 22.94
N LEU A 223 -4.01 8.78 22.00
CA LEU A 223 -3.93 9.08 20.56
C LEU A 223 -5.24 9.12 19.78
N LEU A 224 -6.31 8.51 20.31
CA LEU A 224 -7.60 8.45 19.62
C LEU A 224 -8.17 9.84 19.26
N PRO A 225 -8.10 10.87 20.12
CA PRO A 225 -8.64 12.19 19.80
C PRO A 225 -7.96 12.86 18.59
N ASP A 226 -6.64 12.74 18.45
CA ASP A 226 -5.93 13.35 17.32
C ASP A 226 -6.17 12.59 16.00
N PHE A 227 -6.31 11.27 16.07
CA PHE A 227 -6.70 10.45 14.93
C PHE A 227 -8.09 10.87 14.42
N PHE A 228 -9.08 10.94 15.30
CA PHE A 228 -10.44 11.39 14.94
C PHE A 228 -10.48 12.87 14.52
N ARG A 229 -9.72 13.75 15.16
CA ARG A 229 -9.63 15.17 14.74
C ARG A 229 -9.09 15.32 13.32
N SER A 230 -8.12 14.50 12.92
CA SER A 230 -7.63 14.50 11.54
C SER A 230 -8.66 13.95 10.55
N LEU A 231 -9.48 12.98 10.98
CA LEU A 231 -10.57 12.43 10.19
C LEU A 231 -11.66 13.48 9.99
N ASP A 232 -12.03 14.20 11.04
CA ASP A 232 -12.99 15.31 10.99
C ASP A 232 -12.51 16.40 10.03
N GLY A 233 -11.22 16.78 10.09
CA GLY A 233 -10.62 17.73 9.16
C GLY A 233 -10.69 17.26 7.70
N ALA A 234 -10.45 15.98 7.44
CA ALA A 234 -10.54 15.42 6.08
C ALA A 234 -11.99 15.36 5.57
N LEU A 235 -12.95 14.99 6.43
CA LEU A 235 -14.38 14.94 6.09
C LEU A 235 -14.93 16.35 5.80
N LEU A 236 -14.53 17.35 6.58
CA LEU A 236 -14.90 18.76 6.35
C LEU A 236 -14.35 19.30 5.03
N PHE A 237 -13.11 18.95 4.68
CA PHE A 237 -12.52 19.38 3.41
C PHE A 237 -13.24 18.78 2.18
N VAL A 238 -13.83 17.59 2.31
CA VAL A 238 -14.59 16.95 1.21
C VAL A 238 -15.98 17.58 1.02
N LEU A 239 -16.51 18.26 2.04
CA LEU A 239 -17.85 18.88 2.01
C LEU A 239 -17.85 20.34 1.49
N ILE A 240 -16.69 20.94 1.25
CA ILE A 240 -16.50 22.32 0.74
C ILE A 240 -16.08 22.25 -0.73
#